data_AF-A0A3M1JGM3-F1
#
_entry.id   AF-A0A3M1JGM3-F1
#
_cell.length_a   1.000
_cell.length_b   1.000
_cell.length_c   1.000
_cell.angle_alpha   90.00
_cell.angle_beta   90.00
_cell.angle_gamma   90.00
#
_symmetry.space_group_name_H-M   'P 1'
#
loop_
_entity.id
_entity.type
_entity.pdbx_description
1 polymer ?
#
loop_
_entity_poly.entity_id
_entity_poly.type
_entity_poly.pdbx_seq_one_letter_code
_entity_poly.pdbx_strand_id
1 'polypeptide(L)' 'MKNEQPGYAAYLLRLWYEDGAVCWRATLENVHTGEQTGFANLEKLFAFLRQRAEDNSPEETRSSI' A
#
# COMPACT_ATOMS: atom_id res chain seq x y z
N MET A 1 -0.49 -12.14 19.67
CA MET A 1 -0.64 -12.27 18.21
C MET A 1 -0.02 -11.03 17.58
N LYS A 2 1.26 -11.10 17.24
CA LYS A 2 1.90 -10.11 16.36
C LYS A 2 2.33 -10.90 15.14
N ASN A 3 1.46 -10.87 14.13
CA ASN A 3 1.65 -11.56 12.87
C ASN A 3 2.30 -10.63 11.83
N GLU A 4 3.00 -9.57 12.26
CA GLU A 4 3.86 -8.78 11.39
C GLU A 4 5.09 -9.62 11.00
N GLN A 5 4.91 -10.51 10.02
CA GLN A 5 6.03 -11.07 9.28
C GLN A 5 6.74 -9.90 8.59
N PRO A 6 8.06 -9.70 8.79
CA PRO A 6 8.80 -8.67 8.08
C PRO A 6 8.61 -8.89 6.56
N GLY A 7 8.14 -7.86 5.86
CA GLY A 7 7.81 -7.96 4.44
C GLY A 7 6.36 -8.32 4.09
N TYR A 8 5.47 -8.49 5.08
CA TYR A 8 4.05 -8.72 4.82
C TYR A 8 3.19 -7.49 5.13
N ALA A 9 2.48 -7.00 4.12
CA ALA A 9 1.46 -5.96 4.28
C ALA A 9 0.19 -6.37 3.54
N ALA A 10 -0.96 -6.24 4.19
CA ALA A 10 -2.27 -6.54 3.63
C ALA A 10 -3.17 -5.31 3.65
N TYR A 11 -3.87 -5.08 2.54
CA TYR A 11 -4.76 -3.94 2.36
C TYR A 11 -6.06 -4.39 1.69
N LEU A 12 -7.17 -3.75 2.08
CA LEU A 12 -8.41 -3.79 1.32
C LEU A 12 -8.41 -2.64 0.31
N LEU A 13 -8.41 -2.98 -0.99
CA LEU A 13 -8.51 -2.02 -2.08
C LEU A 13 -9.97 -1.82 -2.47
N ARG A 14 -10.41 -0.56 -2.47
CA ARG A 14 -11.68 -0.12 -3.07
C ARG A 14 -11.37 0.74 -4.27
N LEU A 15 -12.00 0.45 -5.41
CA LEU A 15 -11.81 1.15 -6.67
C LEU A 15 -13.19 1.49 -7.25
N TRP A 16 -13.39 2.74 -7.65
CA TRP A 16 -14.63 3.20 -8.27
C TRP A 16 -14.35 4.29 -9.29
N TYR A 17 -15.25 4.39 -10.27
CA TYR A 17 -15.23 5.46 -11.25
C TYR A 17 -16.02 6.65 -10.72
N GLU A 18 -15.45 7.85 -10.80
CA GLU A 18 -16.09 9.09 -10.39
C GLU A 18 -16.49 9.87 -11.63
N ASP A 19 -17.77 9.79 -12.00
CA ASP A 19 -18.31 10.41 -13.23
C ASP A 19 -18.07 11.92 -13.31
N GLY A 20 -18.01 12.62 -12.17
CA GLY A 20 -17.78 14.07 -12.13
C GLY A 20 -16.34 14.49 -12.45
N ALA A 21 -15.36 13.62 -12.22
CA ALA A 21 -13.95 13.88 -12.49
C ALA A 21 -13.42 13.05 -13.69
N VAL A 22 -14.28 12.21 -14.29
CA VAL A 22 -13.95 11.30 -15.39
C VAL A 22 -12.69 10.50 -15.06
N CYS A 23 -12.58 10.03 -13.82
CA CYS A 23 -11.36 9.40 -13.32
C CYS A 23 -11.65 8.26 -12.35
N TRP A 24 -10.67 7.35 -12.27
CA TRP A 24 -10.67 6.27 -11.29
C TRP A 24 -10.16 6.79 -9.94
N ARG A 25 -10.97 6.61 -8.91
CA ARG A 25 -10.60 6.86 -7.51
C ARG A 25 -10.32 5.53 -6.82
N ALA A 26 -9.37 5.55 -5.90
CA ALA A 26 -9.04 4.39 -5.09
C ALA A 26 -8.88 4.76 -3.62
N THR A 27 -9.19 3.83 -2.74
CA THR A 27 -8.78 3.89 -1.33
C THR A 27 -8.19 2.55 -0.93
N LEU A 28 -7.11 2.62 -0.15
CA LEU A 28 -6.56 1.48 0.57
C LEU A 28 -6.91 1.59 2.04
N GLU A 29 -7.32 0.49 2.65
CA GLU A 29 -7.51 0.36 4.08
C GLU A 29 -6.54 -0.71 4.60
N ASN A 30 -5.69 -0.36 5.56
CA ASN A 30 -4.77 -1.32 6.18
C ASN A 30 -5.56 -2.28 7.06
N VAL A 31 -5.49 -3.58 6.78
CA VAL A 31 -6.32 -4.58 7.49
C VAL A 31 -5.92 -4.78 8.95
N HIS A 32 -4.70 -4.38 9.33
CA HIS A 32 -4.17 -4.51 10.68
C HIS A 32 -4.45 -3.28 11.54
N THR A 33 -4.43 -2.08 10.96
CA THR A 33 -4.60 -0.81 11.70
C THR A 33 -5.94 -0.12 11.45
N GLY A 34 -6.65 -0.48 10.38
CA GLY A 34 -7.84 0.23 9.92
C GLY A 34 -7.56 1.60 9.29
N GLU A 35 -6.30 1.99 9.12
CA GLU A 35 -5.92 3.26 8.51
C GLU A 35 -6.30 3.29 7.03
N GLN A 36 -6.98 4.36 6.60
CA GLN A 36 -7.47 4.51 5.23
C GLN A 36 -6.74 5.65 4.51
N THR A 37 -6.23 5.35 3.31
CA THR A 37 -5.54 6.31 2.43
C THR A 37 -6.27 6.39 1.09
N GLY A 38 -6.66 7.62 0.71
CA GLY A 38 -7.33 7.91 -0.56
C GLY A 38 -6.39 8.36 -1.67
N PHE A 39 -6.67 7.91 -2.90
CA PHE A 39 -5.88 8.18 -4.09
C PHE A 39 -6.75 8.75 -5.21
N ALA A 40 -6.27 9.83 -5.81
CA ALA A 40 -6.96 10.54 -6.88
C ALA A 40 -6.80 9.91 -8.27
N ASN A 41 -5.84 9.00 -8.41
CA ASN A 41 -5.58 8.24 -9.63
C ASN A 41 -4.79 6.97 -9.29
N LEU A 42 -4.69 6.06 -10.25
CA LEU A 42 -3.99 4.79 -10.08
C LEU A 42 -2.46 4.96 -9.96
N GLU A 43 -1.87 5.98 -10.58
CA GLU A 43 -0.42 6.19 -10.50
C GLU A 43 0.04 6.47 -9.07
N LYS A 44 -0.69 7.33 -8.34
CA LYS A 44 -0.40 7.61 -6.92
C LYS A 44 -0.59 6.38 -6.04
N LEU A 45 -1.59 5.54 -6.35
CA LEU A 45 -1.80 4.26 -5.66
C LEU A 45 -0.59 3.33 -5.85
N PHE A 46 -0.13 3.15 -7.09
CA PHE A 46 1.01 2.26 -7.37
C PHE A 46 2.33 2.80 -6.81
N ALA A 47 2.55 4.11 -6.85
CA ALA A 47 3.72 4.73 -6.22
C ALA A 47 3.76 4.46 -4.71
N PHE A 48 2.61 4.60 -4.03
CA PHE A 48 2.50 4.29 -2.60
C PHE A 48 2.79 2.81 -2.30
N LEU A 49 2.20 1.89 -3.07
CA LEU A 49 2.41 0.44 -2.87
C LEU A 49 3.87 0.04 -3.11
N ARG A 50 4.52 0.62 -4.12
CA ARG A 50 5.94 0.39 -4.41
C ARG A 50 6.81 0.83 -3.25
N GLN A 51 6.63 2.07 -2.78
CA GLN A 51 7.37 2.58 -1.62
C GLN A 51 7.17 1.69 -0.39
N ARG A 52 5.94 1.27 -0.09
CA ARG A 52 5.66 0.37 1.04
C ARG A 52 6.33 -1.01 0.88
N ALA A 53 6.43 -1.53 -0.33
CA ALA A 53 7.10 -2.82 -0.59
C ALA A 53 8.63 -2.70 -0.46
N GLU A 54 9.20 -1.56 -0.86
CA GLU A 54 10.62 -1.23 -0.70
C GLU A 54 10.96 -1.03 0.79
N ASP A 55 10.16 -0.26 1.54
CA ASP A 55 10.36 -0.01 2.98
C ASP A 55 10.22 -1.28 3.84
N ASN A 56 9.40 -2.24 3.41
CA ASN A 56 9.20 -3.51 4.11
C ASN A 56 10.10 -4.64 3.58
N SER A 57 10.92 -4.38 2.57
CA SER A 57 11.91 -5.36 2.14
C SER A 57 12.88 -5.57 3.30
N PRO A 58 13.04 -6.80 3.82
CA PRO A 58 14.09 -7.07 4.80
C PRO A 58 15.40 -6.73 4.11
N GLU A 59 16.02 -5.63 4.54
CA GLU A 59 17.35 -5.22 4.10
C GLU A 59 18.23 -6.47 4.09
N GLU A 60 18.73 -6.85 2.90
CA GLU A 60 19.68 -7.95 2.79
C GLU A 60 20.81 -7.69 3.78
N THR A 61 20.86 -8.49 4.84
CA THR A 61 21.99 -8.63 5.75
C THR A 61 23.24 -8.99 4.93
N ARG A 62 23.88 -8.00 4.32
CA ARG A 62 25.17 -8.11 3.64
C ARG A 62 25.96 -6.82 3.81
N SER A 63 26.50 -6.64 5.02
CA SER A 63 27.88 -6.20 5.13
C SER A 63 28.48 -6.65 6.46
N SER A 64 28.68 -7.97 6.60
CA SER A 64 29.69 -8.53 7.50
C SER A 64 30.05 -9.91 6.96
N ILE A 65 31.20 -9.98 6.27
CA ILE A 65 32.33 -10.92 6.42
C ILE A 65 33.24 -10.69 5.21
#